data_AF-A0A1Q6EYL2-F1
#
_entry.id   AF-A0A1Q6EYL2-F1
#
_cell.length_a   1.000
_cell.length_b   1.000
_cell.length_c   1.000
_cell.angle_alpha   90.00
_cell.angle_beta   90.00
_cell.angle_gamma   90.00
#
_symmetry.space_group_name_H-M   'P 1'
#
loop_
_entity.id
_entity.type
_entity.pdbx_description
1 polymer ?
#
loop_
_entity_poly.entity_id
_entity_poly.type
_entity_poly.pdbx_seq_one_letter_code
_entity_poly.pdbx_strand_id
1 'polypeptide(L)'
;MTLSLKILWAVKILLALRKASEAGAPPMKSRELMAACLNPGADTYMYRRVLRELAAKTDYATCIIQSGRTYYEWNRNLRPTLYDLTLRLEGGMHEVTNGFWSCENRHVMQPLYKANKQYESLTREYLSNIHIDELDSPALSARNRAK
;
A
#
# COMPACT_ATOMS: atom_id res chain seq x y z
N MET A 1 -7.06 8.35 12.25
CA MET A 1 -5.90 7.97 11.43
C MET A 1 -6.19 8.31 9.98
N THR A 2 -5.37 9.12 9.33
CA THR A 2 -5.42 9.29 7.88
C THR A 2 -4.38 8.38 7.26
N LEU A 3 -4.75 7.60 6.24
CA LEU A 3 -3.74 6.89 5.45
C LEU A 3 -2.81 7.92 4.83
N SER A 4 -1.50 7.65 4.85
CA SER A 4 -0.56 8.58 4.25
C SER A 4 -0.77 8.68 2.74
N LEU A 5 -0.37 9.82 2.17
CA LEU A 5 -0.40 10.02 0.72
C LEU A 5 0.36 8.92 -0.03
N LYS A 6 1.41 8.36 0.59
CA LYS A 6 2.20 7.25 0.04
C LYS A 6 1.38 5.98 -0.12
N ILE A 7 0.61 5.61 0.90
CA ILE A 7 -0.27 4.43 0.85
C ILE A 7 -1.38 4.64 -0.16
N LEU A 8 -1.99 5.83 -0.20
CA LEU A 8 -3.03 6.14 -1.19
C LEU A 8 -2.51 5.99 -2.64
N TRP A 9 -1.30 6.48 -2.93
CA TRP A 9 -0.66 6.28 -4.23
C TRP A 9 -0.35 4.81 -4.52
N ALA A 10 0.14 4.07 -3.52
CA ALA A 10 0.46 2.66 -3.67
C ALA A 10 -0.80 1.85 -4.04
N VAL A 11 -1.91 2.08 -3.33
CA VAL A 11 -3.21 1.47 -3.65
C VAL A 11 -3.61 1.78 -5.10
N LYS A 12 -3.57 3.06 -5.50
CA LYS A 12 -3.95 3.46 -6.86
C LYS A 12 -3.13 2.76 -7.96
N ILE A 13 -1.82 2.63 -7.75
CA ILE A 13 -0.91 1.95 -8.68
C ILE A 13 -1.24 0.45 -8.76
N LEU A 14 -1.42 -0.20 -7.61
CA LEU A 14 -1.74 -1.63 -7.55
C LEU A 14 -3.08 -1.95 -8.23
N LEU A 15 -4.10 -1.11 -8.02
CA LEU A 15 -5.40 -1.24 -8.67
C LEU A 15 -5.29 -1.11 -10.20
N ALA A 16 -4.50 -0.16 -10.70
CA ALA A 16 -4.28 0.00 -12.13
C ALA A 16 -3.57 -1.22 -12.76
N LEU A 17 -2.51 -1.72 -12.09
CA LEU A 17 -1.80 -2.92 -12.53
C LEU A 17 -2.70 -4.16 -12.52
N ARG A 18 -3.53 -4.29 -11.49
CA ARG A 18 -4.49 -5.40 -11.39
C ARG A 18 -5.50 -5.34 -12.53
N LYS A 19 -6.13 -4.19 -12.81
CA LYS A 19 -7.10 -4.04 -13.92
C LYS A 19 -6.49 -4.44 -15.25
N ALA A 20 -5.25 -4.01 -15.51
CA ALA A 20 -4.53 -4.42 -16.72
C ALA A 20 -4.26 -5.93 -16.74
N SER A 21 -3.85 -6.50 -15.60
CA SER A 21 -3.61 -7.94 -15.48
C SER A 21 -4.89 -8.76 -15.68
N GLU A 22 -6.03 -8.34 -15.11
CA GLU A 22 -7.34 -9.01 -15.28
C GLU A 22 -7.85 -8.91 -16.71
N ALA A 23 -7.56 -7.82 -17.42
CA ALA A 23 -7.87 -7.67 -18.85
C ALA A 23 -6.96 -8.53 -19.76
N GLY A 24 -6.03 -9.30 -19.20
CA GLY A 24 -5.07 -10.10 -19.95
C GLY A 24 -4.02 -9.25 -20.70
N ALA A 25 -3.84 -8.00 -20.30
CA ALA A 25 -2.86 -7.13 -20.92
C ALA A 25 -1.43 -7.59 -20.58
N PRO A 26 -0.46 -7.42 -21.50
CA PRO A 26 0.95 -7.66 -21.19
C PRO A 26 1.44 -6.70 -20.09
N PRO A 27 2.61 -6.97 -19.49
CA PRO A 27 3.24 -6.06 -18.52
C PRO A 27 3.23 -4.62 -19.00
N MET A 28 2.74 -3.70 -18.16
CA MET A 28 2.51 -2.31 -18.55
C MET A 28 3.81 -1.55 -18.61
N LYS A 29 4.02 -0.73 -19.65
CA LYS A 29 5.17 0.19 -19.66
C LYS A 29 5.01 1.25 -18.58
N SER A 30 6.12 1.70 -17.99
CA SER A 30 6.13 2.78 -17.00
C SER A 30 5.27 4.00 -17.38
N ARG A 31 5.31 4.42 -18.65
CA ARG A 31 4.55 5.56 -19.18
C ARG A 31 3.05 5.27 -19.29
N GLU A 32 2.67 4.05 -19.67
CA GLU A 32 1.27 3.61 -19.77
C GLU A 32 0.64 3.50 -18.38
N LEU A 33 1.36 2.91 -17.42
CA LEU A 33 0.92 2.84 -16.02
C LEU A 33 0.76 4.25 -15.42
N MET A 34 1.66 5.17 -15.75
CA MET A 34 1.58 6.55 -15.32
C MET A 34 0.33 7.24 -15.87
N ALA A 35 0.04 7.06 -17.16
CA ALA A 35 -1.17 7.61 -17.79
C ALA A 35 -2.46 6.99 -17.21
N ALA A 36 -2.45 5.72 -16.82
CA ALA A 36 -3.58 5.08 -16.14
C ALA A 36 -3.81 5.62 -14.71
N CYS A 37 -2.75 6.10 -14.04
CA CYS A 37 -2.82 6.57 -12.66
C CYS A 37 -2.98 8.10 -12.52
N LEU A 38 -2.59 8.89 -13.51
CA LEU A 38 -2.48 10.34 -13.40
C LEU A 38 -3.32 11.06 -14.45
N ASN A 39 -3.88 12.20 -14.06
CA ASN A 39 -4.48 13.14 -15.00
C ASN A 39 -3.36 13.88 -15.78
N PRO A 40 -3.62 14.34 -17.02
CA PRO A 40 -2.68 15.19 -17.74
C PRO A 40 -2.27 16.41 -16.89
N GLY A 41 -0.96 16.63 -16.73
CA GLY A 41 -0.41 17.75 -15.95
C GLY A 41 -0.28 17.53 -14.44
N ALA A 42 -0.66 16.36 -13.91
CA ALA A 42 -0.48 16.05 -12.49
C ALA A 42 1.00 15.85 -12.10
N ASP A 43 1.36 16.20 -10.87
CA ASP A 43 2.71 15.96 -10.34
C ASP A 43 3.03 14.46 -10.34
N THR A 44 4.16 14.13 -10.97
CA THR A 44 4.62 12.74 -11.15
C THR A 44 5.64 12.32 -10.09
N TYR A 45 6.13 13.24 -9.25
CA TYR A 45 7.16 12.97 -8.27
C TYR A 45 6.73 11.87 -7.28
N MET A 46 5.57 12.06 -6.64
CA MET A 46 5.05 11.10 -5.66
C MET A 46 4.76 9.74 -6.29
N TYR A 47 4.13 9.71 -7.46
CA TYR A 47 3.89 8.47 -8.21
C TYR A 47 5.19 7.71 -8.48
N ARG A 48 6.22 8.37 -9.04
CA ARG A 48 7.50 7.71 -9.38
C ARG A 48 8.21 7.18 -8.14
N ARG A 49 8.20 7.96 -7.05
CA ARG A 49 8.80 7.56 -5.78
C ARG A 49 8.10 6.33 -5.21
N VAL A 50 6.77 6.36 -5.13
CA VAL A 50 5.96 5.26 -4.59
C VAL A 50 6.12 4.01 -5.45
N LEU A 51 6.09 4.12 -6.79
CA LEU A 51 6.26 2.98 -7.69
C LEU A 51 7.60 2.27 -7.48
N ARG A 52 8.70 3.04 -7.35
CA ARG A 52 10.03 2.46 -7.07
C ARG A 52 10.06 1.77 -5.71
N GLU A 53 9.55 2.42 -4.68
CA GLU A 53 9.52 1.84 -3.34
C GLU A 53 8.63 0.60 -3.27
N LEU A 54 7.51 0.59 -3.99
CA LEU A 54 6.61 -0.55 -4.08
C LEU A 54 7.31 -1.74 -4.74
N ALA A 55 7.97 -1.54 -5.88
CA ALA A 55 8.72 -2.60 -6.54
C ALA A 55 9.95 -3.08 -5.74
N ALA A 56 10.53 -2.22 -4.91
CA ALA A 56 11.73 -2.54 -4.12
C ALA A 56 11.42 -3.19 -2.76
N LYS A 57 10.31 -2.81 -2.12
CA LYS A 57 9.96 -3.27 -0.76
C LYS A 57 8.84 -4.30 -0.72
N THR A 58 8.17 -4.53 -1.85
CA THR A 58 7.04 -5.46 -1.93
C THR A 58 7.15 -6.36 -3.15
N ASP A 59 6.58 -7.56 -3.02
CA ASP A 59 6.51 -8.53 -4.12
C ASP A 59 5.18 -8.41 -4.90
N TYR A 60 4.39 -7.36 -4.62
CA TYR A 60 3.04 -7.17 -5.18
C TYR A 60 3.07 -6.67 -6.62
N ALA A 61 4.11 -5.93 -7.00
CA ALA A 61 4.36 -5.56 -8.38
C ALA A 61 5.76 -5.97 -8.82
N THR A 62 5.85 -6.74 -9.90
CA THR A 62 7.11 -7.16 -10.50
C THR A 62 7.61 -6.07 -11.45
N CYS A 63 8.86 -5.65 -11.25
CA CYS A 63 9.56 -4.74 -12.17
C CYS A 63 10.39 -5.57 -13.15
N ILE A 64 10.12 -5.43 -14.44
CA ILE A 64 10.78 -6.18 -15.51
C ILE A 64 11.54 -5.18 -16.38
N ILE A 65 12.86 -5.37 -16.50
CA ILE A 65 13.71 -4.52 -17.34
C ILE A 65 14.09 -5.30 -18.60
N GLN A 66 13.64 -4.83 -19.76
CA GLN A 66 13.90 -5.45 -21.06
C GLN A 66 14.31 -4.37 -22.06
N SER A 67 15.47 -4.55 -22.70
CA SER A 67 15.98 -3.66 -23.77
C SER A 67 15.96 -2.16 -23.42
N GLY A 68 16.33 -1.82 -22.19
CA GLY A 68 16.34 -0.44 -21.69
C GLY A 68 14.96 0.15 -21.35
N ARG A 69 13.89 -0.67 -21.39
CA ARG A 69 12.53 -0.30 -21.00
C ARG A 69 12.13 -0.99 -19.71
N THR A 70 11.37 -0.29 -18.88
CA THR A 70 10.83 -0.80 -17.62
C THR A 70 9.34 -1.08 -17.77
N TYR A 71 8.98 -2.31 -17.40
CA TYR A 71 7.62 -2.83 -17.38
C TYR A 71 7.25 -3.20 -15.95
N TYR A 72 5.95 -3.11 -15.66
CA TYR A 72 5.41 -3.45 -14.36
C TYR A 72 4.22 -4.39 -14.53
N GLU A 73 4.16 -5.39 -13.65
CA GLU A 73 3.10 -6.39 -13.65
C GLU A 73 2.58 -6.63 -12.23
N TRP A 74 1.27 -6.85 -12.11
CA TRP A 74 0.67 -7.28 -10.84
C TRP A 74 0.98 -8.76 -10.57
N ASN A 75 1.46 -9.06 -9.37
CA ASN A 75 1.68 -10.44 -8.94
C ASN A 75 0.36 -11.10 -8.52
N ARG A 76 -0.22 -11.90 -9.43
CA ARG A 76 -1.50 -12.60 -9.23
C ARG A 76 -1.49 -13.61 -8.08
N ASN A 77 -0.31 -14.08 -7.68
CA ASN A 77 -0.19 -15.08 -6.61
C ASN A 77 -0.34 -14.48 -5.22
N LEU A 78 -0.30 -13.14 -5.10
CA LEU A 78 -0.39 -12.44 -3.84
C LEU A 78 -1.70 -11.67 -3.74
N ARG A 79 -2.29 -11.73 -2.55
CA ARG A 79 -3.51 -10.98 -2.21
C ARG A 79 -3.22 -10.05 -1.03
N PRO A 80 -2.54 -8.92 -1.25
CA PRO A 80 -2.10 -8.04 -0.17
C PRO A 80 -3.27 -7.40 0.55
N THR A 81 -3.15 -7.31 1.88
CA THR A 81 -4.04 -6.49 2.70
C THR A 81 -3.51 -5.05 2.77
N LEU A 82 -4.39 -4.12 3.14
CA LEU A 82 -4.01 -2.73 3.37
C LEU A 82 -3.03 -2.61 4.57
N TYR A 83 -3.13 -3.51 5.55
CA TYR A 83 -2.17 -3.57 6.65
C TYR A 83 -0.77 -3.96 6.16
N ASP A 84 -0.65 -5.01 5.37
CA ASP A 84 0.65 -5.48 4.87
C ASP A 84 1.33 -4.43 3.98
N LEU A 85 0.54 -3.73 3.16
CA LEU A 85 1.04 -2.62 2.34
C LEU A 85 1.57 -1.47 3.21
N THR A 86 0.83 -1.12 4.25
CA THR A 86 1.22 -0.06 5.20
C THR A 86 2.49 -0.45 5.93
N LEU A 87 2.57 -1.68 6.43
CA LEU A 87 3.73 -2.19 7.14
C LEU A 87 4.99 -2.22 6.25
N ARG A 88 4.90 -2.68 5.00
CA ARG A 88 6.08 -2.75 4.12
C ARG A 88 6.55 -1.39 3.62
N LEU A 89 5.63 -0.47 3.36
CA LEU A 89 5.98 0.87 2.85
C LEU A 89 6.37 1.84 3.97
N GLU A 90 5.83 1.70 5.17
CA GLU A 90 6.05 2.62 6.30
C GLU A 90 6.76 1.99 7.50
N GLY A 91 7.17 0.72 7.39
CA GLY A 91 7.69 -0.09 8.50
C GLY A 91 8.83 0.51 9.31
N GLY A 92 9.62 1.43 8.73
CA GLY A 92 10.65 2.17 9.47
C GLY A 92 10.10 2.93 10.69
N MET A 93 8.85 3.39 10.66
CA MET A 93 8.22 4.03 11.82
C MET A 93 7.91 3.01 12.93
N HIS A 94 7.53 1.78 12.58
CA HIS A 94 7.24 0.71 13.54
C HIS A 94 8.51 0.27 14.30
N GLU A 95 9.65 0.23 13.61
CA GLU A 95 10.96 -0.05 14.22
C GLU A 95 11.38 1.04 15.22
N VAL A 96 11.20 2.31 14.84
CA VAL A 96 11.48 3.46 15.73
C VAL A 96 10.56 3.47 16.94
N THR A 97 9.26 3.19 16.78
CA THR A 97 8.31 3.06 17.90
C THR A 97 8.69 1.93 18.84
N ASN A 98 9.19 0.80 18.33
CA ASN A 98 9.69 -0.29 19.18
C ASN A 98 10.93 0.13 20.00
N GLY A 99 11.81 0.96 19.42
CA GLY A 99 12.96 1.53 20.14
C GLY A 99 12.56 2.50 21.26
N PHE A 100 11.48 3.27 21.06
CA PHE A 100 10.95 4.18 22.09
C PHE A 100 10.45 3.43 23.34
N TRP A 101 9.82 2.26 23.16
CA TRP A 101 9.28 1.44 24.26
C TRP A 101 10.36 0.57 24.93
N SER A 102 11.42 1.20 25.45
CA SER A 102 12.41 0.58 26.34
C SER A 102 11.75 0.02 27.61
N CYS A 103 12.44 -0.87 28.34
CA CYS A 103 11.92 -1.40 29.60
C CYS A 103 11.53 -0.27 30.56
N GLU A 104 12.39 0.72 30.73
CA GLU A 104 12.14 1.89 31.57
C GLU A 104 10.89 2.68 31.12
N ASN A 105 10.81 3.01 29.82
CA ASN A 105 9.68 3.77 29.29
C ASN A 105 8.34 3.02 29.37
N ARG A 106 8.34 1.69 29.23
CA ARG A 106 7.12 0.88 29.43
C ARG A 106 6.60 0.95 30.87
N HIS A 107 7.50 1.06 31.85
CA HIS A 107 7.12 1.12 33.26
C HIS A 107 6.64 2.52 33.64
N VAL A 108 7.39 3.56 33.23
CA VAL A 108 7.05 4.97 33.52
C VAL A 108 5.78 5.41 32.80
N MET A 109 5.59 4.99 31.55
CA MET A 109 4.46 5.41 30.71
C MET A 109 3.45 4.29 30.46
N GLN A 110 3.27 3.39 31.43
CA GLN A 110 2.43 2.19 31.28
C GLN A 110 1.01 2.46 30.75
N PRO A 111 0.28 3.52 31.17
CA PRO A 111 -1.05 3.81 30.62
C PRO A 111 -1.00 4.13 29.12
N LEU A 112 -0.02 4.93 28.69
CA LEU A 112 0.17 5.28 27.30
C LEU A 112 0.61 4.07 26.46
N TYR A 113 1.47 3.22 27.01
CA TYR A 113 1.89 1.98 26.36
C TYR A 113 0.69 1.05 26.09
N LYS A 114 -0.19 0.87 27.08
CA LYS A 114 -1.42 0.06 26.94
C LYS A 114 -2.36 0.65 25.89
N ALA A 115 -2.61 1.96 25.94
CA ALA A 115 -3.44 2.64 24.96
C ALA A 115 -2.87 2.51 23.53
N ASN A 116 -1.55 2.69 23.36
CA ASN A 116 -0.89 2.52 22.07
C ASN A 116 -1.00 1.07 21.55
N LYS A 117 -0.84 0.06 22.42
CA LYS A 117 -0.98 -1.34 22.01
C LYS A 117 -2.40 -1.70 21.60
N GLN A 118 -3.41 -1.18 22.30
CA GLN A 118 -4.80 -1.34 21.90
C GLN A 118 -5.07 -0.66 20.56
N TYR A 119 -4.57 0.56 20.36
CA TYR A 119 -4.69 1.27 19.10
C TYR A 119 -4.03 0.53 17.92
N GLU A 120 -2.80 0.02 18.11
CA GLU A 120 -2.11 -0.81 17.12
C GLU A 120 -2.90 -2.08 16.78
N SER A 121 -3.45 -2.75 17.79
CA SER A 121 -4.24 -3.98 17.62
C SER A 121 -5.50 -3.74 16.79
N LEU A 122 -6.29 -2.73 17.16
CA LEU A 122 -7.53 -2.38 16.45
C LEU A 122 -7.24 -1.92 15.01
N THR A 123 -6.16 -1.15 14.82
CA THR A 123 -5.74 -0.70 13.50
C THR A 123 -5.30 -1.87 12.63
N ARG A 124 -4.50 -2.78 13.19
CA ARG A 124 -4.07 -4.01 12.50
C ARG A 124 -5.29 -4.84 12.08
N GLU A 125 -6.19 -5.11 13.01
CA GLU A 125 -7.38 -5.92 12.75
C GLU A 125 -8.23 -5.31 11.63
N TYR A 126 -8.52 -4.01 11.72
CA TYR A 126 -9.31 -3.32 10.71
C TYR A 126 -8.66 -3.35 9.32
N LEU A 127 -7.37 -3.01 9.22
CA LEU A 127 -6.67 -2.93 7.94
C LEU A 127 -6.33 -4.31 7.34
N SER A 128 -6.17 -5.35 8.17
CA SER A 128 -5.90 -6.71 7.70
C SER A 128 -7.15 -7.34 7.06
N ASN A 129 -8.33 -6.86 7.42
CA ASN A 129 -9.59 -7.31 6.82
C ASN A 129 -9.90 -6.63 5.47
N ILE A 130 -9.09 -5.65 5.04
CA ILE A 130 -9.29 -4.92 3.78
C ILE A 130 -8.23 -5.41 2.79
N HIS A 131 -8.66 -6.17 1.79
CA HIS A 131 -7.78 -6.58 0.70
C HIS A 131 -7.78 -5.54 -0.42
N ILE A 132 -6.63 -5.33 -1.05
CA ILE A 132 -6.49 -4.31 -2.11
C ILE A 132 -7.42 -4.61 -3.29
N ASP A 133 -7.64 -5.88 -3.62
CA ASP A 133 -8.54 -6.31 -4.69
C ASP A 133 -10.03 -5.97 -4.41
N GLU A 134 -10.44 -5.93 -3.15
CA GLU A 134 -11.81 -5.59 -2.80
C GLU A 134 -12.10 -4.10 -3.02
N LEU A 135 -11.09 -3.23 -2.98
CA LEU A 135 -11.24 -1.77 -3.05
C LEU A 135 -11.83 -1.24 -4.36
N ASP A 136 -11.66 -1.99 -5.46
CA ASP A 136 -12.31 -1.69 -6.75
C ASP A 136 -13.68 -2.37 -6.92
N SER A 137 -14.07 -3.24 -5.98
CA SER A 137 -15.31 -4.02 -6.11
C SER A 137 -16.55 -3.16 -5.81
N PRO A 138 -17.60 -3.20 -6.66
CA PRO A 138 -18.87 -2.51 -6.41
C PRO A 138 -19.51 -2.85 -5.05
N ALA A 139 -19.20 -4.03 -4.51
CA ALA A 139 -19.67 -4.51 -3.22
C ALA A 139 -19.21 -3.65 -2.03
N LEU A 140 -18.00 -3.07 -2.03
CA LEU A 140 -17.57 -2.15 -0.98
C LEU A 140 -18.25 -0.77 -1.10
N SER A 141 -18.52 -0.31 -2.33
CA SER A 141 -19.31 0.90 -2.58
C SER A 141 -20.75 0.74 -2.03
N ALA A 142 -21.38 -0.42 -2.26
CA ALA A 142 -22.70 -0.73 -1.73
C ALA A 142 -22.72 -0.86 -0.19
N ARG A 143 -21.73 -1.54 0.39
CA ARG A 143 -21.60 -1.72 1.85
C ARG A 143 -21.35 -0.41 2.59
N ASN A 144 -20.63 0.53 2.00
CA ASN A 144 -20.36 1.84 2.58
C ASN A 144 -21.50 2.85 2.38
N ARG A 145 -22.39 2.66 1.41
CA ARG A 145 -23.63 3.45 1.27
C ARG A 145 -24.76 3.00 2.19
N ALA A 146 -24.67 1.77 2.69
CA ALA A 146 -25.68 1.18 3.58
C ALA A 146 -25.43 1.46 5.08
N LYS A 147 -24.43 2.28 5.41
CA LYS A 147 -24.12 2.72 6.78
C LYS A 147 -24.38 4.21 6.95
#